data_AF-A0A958FLY9-F1
#
_entry.id   AF-A0A958FLY9-F1
#
_cell.length_a   1.000
_cell.length_b   1.000
_cell.length_c   1.000
_cell.angle_alpha   90.00
_cell.angle_beta   90.00
_cell.angle_gamma   90.00
#
_symmetry.space_group_name_H-M   'P 1'
#
loop_
_entity.id
_entity.type
_entity.pdbx_description
1 polymer ?
#
loop_
_entity_poly.entity_id
_entity_poly.type
_entity_poly.pdbx_seq_one_letter_code
_entity_poly.pdbx_strand_id
1 'polypeptide(L)'
;MHKMLTTALLLLALNILMFAQVGSGNWRTQYVTLDANANGTGYQTASVAAVEPNSFAALVTQSPPTNDIFLSIPGNYLVGYWNADSVTGRVNSPINGNSTQPLYGTSGQYTDWTSGLDQVTLNAAWQIAAGGPDNYVYVANNDDLHNILVFQLTASELVSTDYRMETGSENIYAIEVNDDGYVFVADYEGTDAKSNEIKVYAGIGAPGTTWGDFGGHNDTPVSTIDLPPGTYMGLTVNFDGSELFVSATS
;
A
#
# COMPACT_ATOMS: atom_id res chain seq x y z
N MET A 1 9.50 57.52 6.28
CA MET A 1 10.10 56.20 6.55
C MET A 1 9.07 55.10 6.87
N HIS A 2 8.11 55.29 7.78
CA HIS A 2 7.15 54.23 8.14
C HIS A 2 6.30 53.69 6.96
N LYS A 3 5.85 54.56 6.03
CA LYS A 3 5.06 54.12 4.85
C LYS A 3 5.84 53.28 3.84
N MET A 4 7.17 53.42 3.77
CA MET A 4 8.00 52.61 2.87
C MET A 4 8.32 51.23 3.47
N LEU A 5 8.40 51.14 4.80
CA LEU A 5 8.64 49.87 5.49
C LEU A 5 7.42 48.94 5.43
N THR A 6 6.20 49.48 5.54
CA THR A 6 4.96 48.69 5.41
C THR A 6 4.73 48.20 3.99
N THR A 7 5.05 48.98 2.96
CA THR A 7 4.96 48.52 1.56
C THR A 7 5.99 47.42 1.25
N ALA A 8 7.20 47.53 1.80
CA ALA A 8 8.24 46.50 1.65
C ALA A 8 7.87 45.19 2.36
N LEU A 9 7.28 45.25 3.57
CA LEU A 9 6.81 44.06 4.28
C LEU A 9 5.65 43.36 3.56
N LEU A 10 4.72 44.13 2.98
CA LEU A 10 3.58 43.58 2.25
C LEU A 10 4.01 42.90 0.93
N LEU A 11 4.99 43.47 0.23
CA LEU A 11 5.61 42.85 -0.96
C LEU A 11 6.43 41.61 -0.61
N LEU A 12 7.10 41.58 0.55
CA LEU A 12 7.81 40.39 1.03
C LEU A 12 6.82 39.28 1.39
N ALA A 13 5.71 39.60 2.07
CA ALA A 13 4.67 38.65 2.43
C ALA A 13 3.91 38.07 1.22
N LEU A 14 3.70 38.85 0.15
CA LEU A 14 3.06 38.35 -1.08
C LEU A 14 3.92 37.32 -1.84
N ASN A 15 5.24 37.37 -1.71
CA ASN A 15 6.13 36.41 -2.38
C ASN A 15 6.16 35.03 -1.70
N ILE A 16 5.73 34.94 -0.43
CA ILE A 16 5.69 33.66 0.30
C ILE A 16 4.45 32.83 -0.08
N LEU A 17 3.43 33.46 -0.68
CA LEU A 17 2.17 32.80 -1.06
C LEU A 17 2.14 32.28 -2.51
N MET A 18 3.24 32.37 -3.26
CA MET A 18 3.27 31.98 -4.69
C MET A 18 4.05 30.70 -5.01
N PHE A 19 4.46 29.92 -4.01
CA PHE A 19 4.86 28.53 -4.25
C PHE A 19 3.62 27.66 -4.40
N ALA A 20 2.81 27.93 -5.43
CA ALA A 20 2.06 26.84 -6.04
C ALA A 20 3.10 25.80 -6.48
N GLN A 21 2.91 24.54 -6.12
CA GLN A 21 3.70 23.43 -6.64
C GLN A 21 3.63 23.48 -8.17
N VAL A 22 4.61 24.13 -8.81
CA VAL A 22 4.85 23.96 -10.23
C VAL A 22 5.42 22.57 -10.32
N GLY A 23 4.54 21.58 -10.48
CA GLY A 23 4.88 20.20 -10.80
C GLY A 23 5.64 20.19 -12.12
N SER A 24 6.93 20.51 -12.03
CA SER A 24 7.93 20.40 -13.10
C SER A 24 8.43 18.96 -13.25
N GLY A 25 7.80 18.02 -12.52
CA GLY A 25 7.98 16.60 -12.73
C GLY A 25 7.55 16.23 -14.14
N ASN A 26 8.49 15.81 -14.96
CA ASN A 26 8.17 15.12 -16.20
C ASN A 26 7.44 13.83 -15.82
N TRP A 27 6.13 13.76 -16.08
CA TRP A 27 5.40 12.50 -16.06
C TRP A 27 6.08 11.56 -17.05
N ARG A 28 6.73 10.53 -16.53
CA ARG A 28 7.30 9.46 -17.33
C ARG A 28 6.60 8.18 -16.93
N THR A 29 6.21 7.40 -17.93
CA THR A 29 5.85 6.01 -17.70
C THR A 29 7.05 5.32 -17.08
N GLN A 30 6.89 4.80 -15.86
CA GLN A 30 7.95 4.02 -15.25
C GLN A 30 7.98 2.62 -15.85
N TYR A 31 6.82 1.95 -15.98
CA TYR A 31 6.72 0.56 -16.47
C TYR A 31 5.47 0.33 -17.33
N VAL A 32 5.54 -0.64 -18.24
CA VAL A 32 4.40 -1.14 -19.01
C VAL A 32 4.56 -2.64 -19.19
N THR A 33 3.58 -3.40 -18.73
CA THR A 33 3.38 -4.80 -19.14
C THR A 33 2.27 -4.88 -20.17
N LEU A 34 2.35 -5.85 -21.08
CA LEU A 34 1.22 -6.15 -21.95
C LEU A 34 0.15 -6.88 -21.14
N ASP A 35 -1.02 -6.25 -21.01
CA ASP A 35 -2.16 -6.78 -20.24
C ASP A 35 -2.65 -8.14 -20.78
N ALA A 36 -2.67 -8.31 -22.11
CA ALA A 36 -3.14 -9.53 -22.78
C ALA A 36 -2.02 -10.55 -23.11
N ASN A 37 -1.11 -10.83 -22.17
CA ASN A 37 0.01 -11.78 -22.36
C ASN A 37 0.28 -12.57 -21.07
N ALA A 38 0.96 -13.72 -21.15
CA ALA A 38 1.41 -14.51 -20.01
C ALA A 38 2.26 -13.71 -18.99
N ASN A 39 2.94 -12.64 -19.44
CA ASN A 39 3.66 -11.72 -18.56
C ASN A 39 2.74 -10.69 -17.87
N GLY A 40 1.48 -10.56 -18.28
CA GLY A 40 0.47 -9.73 -17.62
C GLY A 40 -0.13 -10.41 -16.38
N THR A 41 -0.96 -9.66 -15.65
CA THR A 41 -1.63 -10.12 -14.43
C THR A 41 -2.86 -10.99 -14.72
N GLY A 42 -3.49 -10.78 -15.88
CA GLY A 42 -4.60 -11.58 -16.42
C GLY A 42 -5.98 -11.29 -15.85
N TYR A 43 -6.06 -10.44 -14.83
CA TYR A 43 -7.28 -9.84 -14.28
C TYR A 43 -6.98 -8.41 -13.83
N GLN A 44 -8.00 -7.73 -13.31
CA GLN A 44 -7.92 -6.36 -12.83
C GLN A 44 -6.81 -6.21 -11.78
N THR A 45 -5.86 -5.31 -12.08
CA THR A 45 -4.81 -4.92 -11.16
C THR A 45 -5.32 -3.75 -10.33
N ALA A 46 -5.59 -3.99 -9.05
CA ALA A 46 -6.14 -3.00 -8.14
C ALA A 46 -5.08 -1.97 -7.71
N SER A 47 -3.85 -2.43 -7.52
CA SER A 47 -2.75 -1.59 -7.05
C SER A 47 -1.40 -2.15 -7.49
N VAL A 48 -0.38 -1.29 -7.57
CA VAL A 48 0.99 -1.63 -7.95
C VAL A 48 1.95 -0.93 -6.98
N ALA A 49 2.91 -1.69 -6.45
CA ALA A 49 3.96 -1.19 -5.58
C ALA A 49 5.32 -1.39 -6.26
N ALA A 50 5.98 -0.29 -6.63
CA ALA A 50 7.31 -0.34 -7.25
C ALA A 50 8.40 -0.20 -6.17
N VAL A 51 9.27 -1.20 -6.07
CA VAL A 51 10.41 -1.19 -5.13
C VAL A 51 11.65 -0.56 -5.75
N GLU A 52 11.81 -0.68 -7.07
CA GLU A 52 12.88 -0.04 -7.84
C GLU A 52 12.52 0.02 -9.34
N PRO A 53 13.35 0.66 -10.20
CA PRO A 53 13.23 0.57 -11.64
C PRO A 53 13.09 -0.86 -12.17
N ASN A 54 11.92 -1.14 -12.74
CA ASN A 54 11.50 -2.39 -13.39
C ASN A 54 11.26 -3.55 -12.43
N SER A 55 11.23 -3.31 -11.12
CA SER A 55 10.89 -4.32 -10.13
C SER A 55 9.72 -3.83 -9.28
N PHE A 56 8.62 -4.57 -9.30
CA PHE A 56 7.38 -4.19 -8.65
C PHE A 56 6.52 -5.41 -8.33
N ALA A 57 5.54 -5.22 -7.45
CA ALA A 57 4.46 -6.17 -7.26
C ALA A 57 3.14 -5.55 -7.75
N ALA A 58 2.30 -6.38 -8.33
CA ALA A 58 0.95 -6.03 -8.73
C ALA A 58 -0.05 -6.81 -7.87
N LEU A 59 -0.99 -6.10 -7.25
CA LEU A 59 -2.11 -6.69 -6.55
C LEU A 59 -3.25 -6.90 -7.53
N VAL A 60 -3.69 -8.15 -7.64
CA VAL A 60 -4.81 -8.55 -8.47
C VAL A 60 -5.99 -8.85 -7.59
N THR A 61 -7.10 -8.15 -7.85
CA THR A 61 -8.35 -8.32 -7.12
C THR A 61 -9.45 -8.55 -8.14
N GLN A 62 -9.93 -9.79 -8.20
CA GLN A 62 -11.01 -10.15 -9.10
C GLN A 62 -12.32 -9.56 -8.58
N SER A 63 -13.14 -9.02 -9.49
CA SER A 63 -14.39 -8.36 -9.08
C SER A 63 -15.28 -9.30 -8.26
N PRO A 64 -15.73 -8.87 -7.07
CA PRO A 64 -16.64 -9.67 -6.26
C PRO A 64 -17.99 -9.84 -6.97
N PRO A 65 -18.72 -10.93 -6.71
CA PRO A 65 -20.05 -11.16 -7.29
C PRO A 65 -21.13 -10.27 -6.67
N THR A 66 -20.81 -9.57 -5.59
CA THR A 66 -21.68 -8.68 -4.81
C THR A 66 -21.22 -7.23 -4.90
N ASN A 67 -22.09 -6.28 -4.54
CA ASN A 67 -21.73 -4.87 -4.41
C ASN A 67 -20.86 -4.60 -3.16
N ASP A 68 -20.78 -5.56 -2.24
CA ASP A 68 -19.85 -5.50 -1.13
C ASP A 68 -18.45 -5.87 -1.64
N ILE A 69 -17.54 -4.89 -1.58
CA ILE A 69 -16.17 -5.00 -2.08
C ILE A 69 -15.24 -5.75 -1.13
N PHE A 70 -15.70 -6.08 0.08
CA PHE A 70 -14.93 -6.83 1.08
C PHE A 70 -15.38 -8.28 1.22
N LEU A 71 -16.46 -8.68 0.54
CA LEU A 71 -17.05 -10.01 0.67
C LEU A 71 -16.84 -10.87 -0.58
N SER A 72 -16.42 -12.12 -0.36
CA SER A 72 -16.42 -13.20 -1.38
C SER A 72 -15.63 -12.86 -2.66
N ILE A 73 -14.42 -12.34 -2.51
CA ILE A 73 -13.53 -12.07 -3.65
C ILE A 73 -13.06 -13.39 -4.26
N PRO A 74 -13.30 -13.66 -5.57
CA PRO A 74 -12.98 -14.94 -6.21
C PRO A 74 -11.49 -15.13 -6.52
N GLY A 75 -10.67 -14.09 -6.33
CA GLY A 75 -9.21 -14.16 -6.35
C GLY A 75 -8.59 -12.87 -5.85
N ASN A 76 -7.64 -12.97 -4.93
CA ASN A 76 -6.91 -11.85 -4.35
C ASN A 76 -5.44 -12.26 -4.16
N TYR A 77 -4.59 -11.88 -5.10
CA TYR A 77 -3.23 -12.41 -5.20
C TYR A 77 -2.23 -11.37 -5.72
N LEU A 78 -0.97 -11.62 -5.41
CA LEU A 78 0.15 -10.79 -5.82
C LEU A 78 0.89 -11.42 -7.00
N VAL A 79 1.29 -10.58 -7.95
CA VAL A 79 2.20 -10.93 -9.04
C VAL A 79 3.49 -10.14 -8.87
N GLY A 80 4.59 -10.82 -8.59
CA GLY A 80 5.90 -10.20 -8.54
C GLY A 80 6.52 -10.02 -9.92
N TYR A 81 7.28 -8.95 -10.09
CA TYR A 81 8.03 -8.61 -11.29
C TYR A 81 9.44 -8.15 -10.94
N TRP A 82 10.47 -8.75 -11.53
CA TRP A 82 11.86 -8.37 -11.33
C TRP A 82 12.55 -8.08 -12.66
N ASN A 83 13.19 -6.90 -12.77
CA ASN A 83 13.79 -6.43 -14.03
C ASN A 83 12.85 -6.61 -15.24
N ALA A 84 11.57 -6.31 -15.05
CA ALA A 84 10.52 -6.60 -16.00
C ALA A 84 10.53 -5.66 -17.20
N ASP A 85 10.13 -6.23 -18.34
CA ASP A 85 9.79 -5.50 -19.54
C ASP A 85 8.41 -5.94 -20.05
N SER A 86 8.06 -5.56 -21.27
CA SER A 86 6.76 -5.87 -21.85
C SER A 86 6.50 -7.38 -22.06
N VAL A 87 7.53 -8.23 -22.00
CA VAL A 87 7.46 -9.66 -22.34
C VAL A 87 8.01 -10.61 -21.27
N THR A 88 8.83 -10.12 -20.33
CA THR A 88 9.49 -10.91 -19.29
C THR A 88 9.50 -10.18 -17.94
N GLY A 89 9.91 -10.90 -16.88
CA GLY A 89 10.13 -10.34 -15.55
C GLY A 89 9.22 -10.91 -14.47
N ARG A 90 8.14 -11.62 -14.83
CA ARG A 90 7.28 -12.27 -13.85
C ARG A 90 8.05 -13.30 -13.01
N VAL A 91 7.97 -13.19 -11.69
CA VAL A 91 8.59 -14.13 -10.74
C VAL A 91 7.55 -15.01 -10.06
N ASN A 92 7.99 -16.01 -9.30
CA ASN A 92 7.08 -16.82 -8.49
C ASN A 92 6.45 -15.97 -7.38
N SER A 93 5.24 -16.33 -6.97
CA SER A 93 4.52 -15.77 -5.81
C SER A 93 3.97 -16.92 -4.96
N PRO A 94 3.60 -16.72 -3.68
CA PRO A 94 3.05 -17.78 -2.84
C PRO A 94 1.56 -17.94 -3.14
N ILE A 95 1.25 -18.61 -4.25
CA ILE A 95 -0.11 -18.81 -4.75
C ILE A 95 -0.69 -20.10 -4.21
N ASN A 96 -1.82 -20.00 -3.50
CA ASN A 96 -2.54 -21.14 -2.90
C ASN A 96 -1.58 -22.07 -2.13
N GLY A 97 -0.73 -21.49 -1.28
CA GLY A 97 0.27 -22.17 -0.46
C GLY A 97 1.53 -22.66 -1.20
N ASN A 98 1.74 -22.32 -2.47
CA ASN A 98 2.89 -22.79 -3.25
C ASN A 98 3.65 -21.64 -3.93
N SER A 99 4.99 -21.65 -3.87
CA SER A 99 5.83 -20.72 -4.65
C SER A 99 5.76 -21.08 -6.14
N THR A 100 4.92 -20.38 -6.89
CA THR A 100 4.65 -20.62 -8.30
C THR A 100 4.33 -19.31 -9.03
N GLN A 101 4.55 -19.25 -10.34
CA GLN A 101 4.03 -18.13 -11.12
C GLN A 101 2.50 -18.20 -11.13
N PRO A 102 1.79 -17.12 -10.78
CA PRO A 102 0.34 -17.11 -10.86
C PRO A 102 -0.10 -17.38 -12.30
N LEU A 103 -1.16 -18.17 -12.46
CA LEU A 103 -1.70 -18.52 -13.76
C LEU A 103 -2.39 -17.31 -14.37
N TYR A 104 -2.04 -16.98 -15.61
CA TYR A 104 -2.69 -15.91 -16.34
C TYR A 104 -4.19 -16.22 -16.55
N GLY A 105 -5.07 -15.28 -16.22
CA GLY A 105 -6.51 -15.36 -16.53
C GLY A 105 -7.24 -16.54 -15.87
N THR A 106 -6.73 -17.03 -14.73
CA THR A 106 -7.36 -18.12 -13.94
C THR A 106 -7.96 -17.62 -12.63
N SER A 107 -9.23 -17.93 -12.35
CA SER A 107 -9.90 -17.60 -11.09
C SER A 107 -9.50 -18.53 -9.94
N GLY A 108 -9.82 -18.15 -8.70
CA GLY A 108 -9.53 -18.96 -7.51
C GLY A 108 -8.07 -18.95 -7.08
N GLN A 109 -7.34 -17.89 -7.43
CA GLN A 109 -5.95 -17.69 -6.98
C GLN A 109 -5.92 -16.74 -5.80
N TYR A 110 -5.24 -17.16 -4.74
CA TYR A 110 -5.00 -16.35 -3.56
C TYR A 110 -3.53 -16.37 -3.22
N THR A 111 -3.04 -15.27 -2.66
CA THR A 111 -1.71 -15.24 -2.06
C THR A 111 -1.81 -15.59 -0.59
N ASP A 112 -1.00 -16.53 -0.13
CA ASP A 112 -0.87 -16.83 1.29
C ASP A 112 0.37 -16.14 1.84
N TRP A 113 0.19 -15.38 2.92
CA TRP A 113 1.28 -14.98 3.78
C TRP A 113 1.54 -16.11 4.78
N THR A 114 2.79 -16.54 4.90
CA THR A 114 3.17 -17.63 5.80
C THR A 114 4.47 -17.29 6.55
N SER A 115 4.46 -17.48 7.86
CA SER A 115 5.65 -17.39 8.71
C SER A 115 5.60 -18.48 9.78
N GLY A 116 6.53 -19.44 9.70
CA GLY A 116 6.56 -20.58 10.62
C GLY A 116 5.27 -21.42 10.58
N LEU A 117 4.46 -21.32 11.64
CA LEU A 117 3.16 -22.01 11.77
C LEU A 117 1.96 -21.06 11.60
N ASP A 118 2.22 -19.78 11.35
CA ASP A 118 1.18 -18.78 11.08
C ASP A 118 0.94 -18.68 9.56
N GLN A 119 -0.33 -18.60 9.18
CA GLN A 119 -0.76 -18.44 7.81
C GLN A 119 -1.96 -17.50 7.76
N VAL A 120 -1.85 -16.48 6.91
CA VAL A 120 -2.92 -15.53 6.61
C VAL A 120 -3.11 -15.48 5.10
N THR A 121 -4.30 -15.82 4.64
CA THR A 121 -4.65 -15.71 3.21
C THR A 121 -5.04 -14.27 2.88
N LEU A 122 -4.60 -13.78 1.72
CA LEU A 122 -5.06 -12.48 1.22
C LEU A 122 -6.57 -12.50 1.02
N ASN A 123 -7.26 -11.60 1.71
CA ASN A 123 -8.69 -11.40 1.61
C ASN A 123 -9.00 -9.92 1.43
N ALA A 124 -9.75 -9.61 0.38
CA ALA A 124 -10.22 -8.26 0.07
C ALA A 124 -9.17 -7.14 0.17
N ALA A 125 -7.92 -7.43 -0.19
CA ALA A 125 -6.90 -6.41 -0.35
C ALA A 125 -7.17 -5.58 -1.61
N TRP A 126 -7.07 -4.26 -1.48
CA TRP A 126 -7.29 -3.30 -2.57
C TRP A 126 -6.07 -2.42 -2.86
N GLN A 127 -5.18 -2.20 -1.88
CA GLN A 127 -3.98 -1.41 -2.04
C GLN A 127 -2.74 -2.12 -1.50
N ILE A 128 -1.62 -1.89 -2.18
CA ILE A 128 -0.28 -2.27 -1.76
C ILE A 128 0.64 -1.05 -1.80
N ALA A 129 1.67 -1.07 -0.98
CA ALA A 129 2.72 -0.06 -0.96
C ALA A 129 4.10 -0.73 -0.97
N ALA A 130 5.10 -0.05 -1.52
CA ALA A 130 6.49 -0.46 -1.42
C ALA A 130 7.19 0.43 -0.39
N GLY A 131 8.13 -0.11 0.38
CA GLY A 131 8.87 0.69 1.33
C GLY A 131 10.05 -0.02 1.96
N GLY A 132 11.00 0.76 2.45
CA GLY A 132 12.22 0.27 3.09
C GLY A 132 13.27 -0.26 2.09
N PRO A 133 14.49 -0.54 2.58
CA PRO A 133 15.64 -0.89 1.75
C PRO A 133 15.62 -2.33 1.20
N ASP A 134 14.75 -3.19 1.73
CA ASP A 134 14.78 -4.63 1.49
C ASP A 134 13.77 -5.09 0.42
N ASN A 135 13.26 -4.18 -0.40
CA ASN A 135 12.22 -4.45 -1.40
C ASN A 135 10.92 -5.03 -0.80
N TYR A 136 10.49 -4.47 0.34
CA TYR A 136 9.25 -4.91 0.96
C TYR A 136 8.03 -4.38 0.21
N VAL A 137 7.01 -5.23 0.17
CA VAL A 137 5.68 -4.96 -0.36
C VAL A 137 4.69 -5.17 0.79
N TYR A 138 4.03 -4.09 1.18
CA TYR A 138 3.04 -4.06 2.25
C TYR A 138 1.65 -4.16 1.64
N VAL A 139 0.79 -5.00 2.21
CA VAL A 139 -0.56 -5.26 1.72
C VAL A 139 -1.58 -4.91 2.79
N ALA A 140 -2.53 -4.05 2.45
CA ALA A 140 -3.73 -3.82 3.26
C ALA A 140 -4.67 -5.01 3.12
N ASN A 141 -4.62 -5.95 4.07
CA ASN A 141 -5.38 -7.19 4.07
C ASN A 141 -6.60 -7.12 5.00
N ASN A 142 -7.73 -7.64 4.54
CA ASN A 142 -9.00 -7.65 5.28
C ASN A 142 -9.38 -9.07 5.70
N ASP A 143 -8.43 -9.82 6.27
CA ASP A 143 -8.76 -11.00 7.06
C ASP A 143 -9.41 -10.61 8.40
N ASP A 144 -9.77 -11.59 9.23
CA ASP A 144 -10.49 -11.36 10.49
C ASP A 144 -9.81 -10.34 11.42
N LEU A 145 -8.48 -10.24 11.38
CA LEU A 145 -7.68 -9.31 12.21
C LEU A 145 -7.20 -8.07 11.46
N HIS A 146 -7.58 -7.92 10.19
CA HIS A 146 -7.24 -6.78 9.33
C HIS A 146 -5.73 -6.48 9.36
N ASN A 147 -4.95 -7.33 8.69
CA ASN A 147 -3.51 -7.24 8.75
C ASN A 147 -2.89 -6.32 7.69
N ILE A 148 -1.79 -5.69 8.04
CA ILE A 148 -0.73 -5.32 7.11
C ILE A 148 0.13 -6.57 6.93
N LEU A 149 0.09 -7.17 5.74
CA LEU A 149 0.95 -8.32 5.41
C LEU A 149 2.17 -7.84 4.64
N VAL A 150 3.36 -8.32 5.01
CA VAL A 150 4.61 -7.89 4.37
C VAL A 150 5.24 -9.04 3.60
N PHE A 151 5.51 -8.78 2.33
CA PHE A 151 6.23 -9.66 1.42
C PHE A 151 7.56 -9.01 1.02
N GLN A 152 8.51 -9.82 0.59
CA GLN A 152 9.77 -9.35 0.02
C GLN A 152 9.86 -9.75 -1.45
N LEU A 153 10.16 -8.78 -2.31
CA LEU A 153 10.41 -9.04 -3.72
C LEU A 153 11.90 -9.28 -3.95
N THR A 154 12.21 -10.43 -4.55
CA THR A 154 13.57 -10.85 -4.91
C THR A 154 13.68 -11.10 -6.42
N ALA A 155 14.90 -11.39 -6.86
CA ALA A 155 15.17 -11.70 -8.27
C ALA A 155 14.45 -12.93 -8.82
N SER A 156 14.02 -13.84 -7.96
CA SER A 156 13.41 -15.12 -8.35
C SER A 156 11.97 -15.27 -7.88
N GLU A 157 11.56 -14.53 -6.85
CA GLU A 157 10.26 -14.70 -6.22
C GLU A 157 9.84 -13.50 -5.36
N LEU A 158 8.53 -13.33 -5.24
CA LEU A 158 7.88 -12.62 -4.15
C LEU A 158 7.60 -13.64 -3.04
N VAL A 159 8.10 -13.37 -1.82
CA VAL A 159 8.02 -14.31 -0.69
C VAL A 159 7.41 -13.65 0.53
N SER A 160 6.76 -14.43 1.38
CA SER A 160 6.34 -13.96 2.69
C SER A 160 7.55 -13.62 3.55
N THR A 161 7.40 -12.60 4.39
CA THR A 161 8.34 -12.30 5.46
C THR A 161 7.76 -12.78 6.79
N ASP A 162 8.54 -12.69 7.87
CA ASP A 162 8.03 -12.88 9.22
C ASP A 162 7.22 -11.67 9.73
N TYR A 163 7.08 -10.62 8.90
CA TYR A 163 6.48 -9.36 9.30
C TYR A 163 4.99 -9.27 8.93
N ARG A 164 4.17 -8.98 9.94
CA ARG A 164 2.79 -8.49 9.79
C ARG A 164 2.40 -7.56 10.94
N MET A 165 1.29 -6.85 10.78
CA MET A 165 0.71 -5.99 11.82
C MET A 165 -0.81 -5.99 11.76
N GLU A 166 -1.48 -6.33 12.85
CA GLU A 166 -2.93 -6.24 13.02
C GLU A 166 -3.34 -4.77 13.17
N THR A 167 -4.44 -4.39 12.52
CA THR A 167 -4.89 -3.00 12.49
C THR A 167 -6.25 -2.77 13.15
N GLY A 168 -6.85 -3.83 13.68
CA GLY A 168 -8.10 -3.81 14.43
C GLY A 168 -9.23 -4.50 13.69
N SER A 169 -10.43 -3.90 13.73
CA SER A 169 -11.68 -4.48 13.22
C SER A 169 -12.23 -3.79 11.99
N GLU A 170 -11.55 -2.76 11.50
CA GLU A 170 -12.05 -1.88 10.45
C GLU A 170 -11.49 -2.33 9.10
N ASN A 171 -12.35 -2.42 8.09
CA ASN A 171 -11.91 -2.68 6.72
C ASN A 171 -10.86 -1.64 6.33
N ILE A 172 -9.74 -2.09 5.82
CA ILE A 172 -8.66 -1.29 5.28
C ILE A 172 -8.85 -1.15 3.78
N TYR A 173 -8.72 0.07 3.25
CA TYR A 173 -8.66 0.26 1.81
C TYR A 173 -7.27 0.61 1.31
N ALA A 174 -6.62 1.56 2.00
CA ALA A 174 -5.41 2.19 1.49
C ALA A 174 -4.23 2.04 2.46
N ILE A 175 -3.04 1.93 1.88
CA ILE A 175 -1.78 1.79 2.61
C ILE A 175 -0.68 2.57 1.88
N GLU A 176 0.21 3.20 2.63
CA GLU A 176 1.39 3.89 2.11
C GLU A 176 2.55 3.77 3.10
N VAL A 177 3.79 3.83 2.60
CA VAL A 177 5.01 3.82 3.43
C VAL A 177 5.87 5.03 3.06
N ASN A 178 6.33 5.78 4.07
CA ASN A 178 7.26 6.89 3.83
C ASN A 178 8.73 6.43 3.80
N ASP A 179 9.67 7.34 3.49
CA ASP A 179 11.09 6.99 3.37
C ASP A 179 11.72 6.58 4.71
N ASP A 180 11.15 7.03 5.84
CA ASP A 180 11.56 6.64 7.19
C ASP A 180 10.98 5.26 7.62
N GLY A 181 10.14 4.64 6.78
CA GLY A 181 9.56 3.32 7.01
C GLY A 181 8.30 3.31 7.86
N TYR A 182 7.71 4.46 8.20
CA TYR A 182 6.39 4.51 8.83
C TYR A 182 5.31 4.03 7.86
N VAL A 183 4.41 3.19 8.37
CA VAL A 183 3.34 2.59 7.58
C VAL A 183 2.02 3.25 7.93
N PHE A 184 1.41 3.90 6.94
CA PHE A 184 0.15 4.60 7.06
C PHE A 184 -0.95 3.72 6.49
N VAL A 185 -2.01 3.51 7.26
CA VAL A 185 -3.14 2.67 6.88
C VAL A 185 -4.41 3.47 7.04
N ALA A 186 -5.22 3.53 5.98
CA ALA A 186 -6.54 4.14 6.02
C ALA A 186 -7.63 3.05 6.06
N ASP A 187 -8.49 3.18 7.06
CA ASP A 187 -9.76 2.48 7.11
C ASP A 187 -10.60 2.89 5.89
N TYR A 188 -11.57 2.06 5.50
CA TYR A 188 -12.44 2.33 4.35
C TYR A 188 -13.51 3.38 4.67
N GLU A 189 -14.04 3.37 5.89
CA GLU A 189 -15.15 4.20 6.33
C GLU A 189 -14.78 5.04 7.56
N GLY A 190 -15.24 6.29 7.56
CA GLY A 190 -15.18 7.19 8.70
C GLY A 190 -16.54 7.76 9.06
N THR A 191 -16.68 8.14 10.33
CA THR A 191 -17.93 8.67 10.90
C THR A 191 -17.62 9.79 11.88
N ASP A 192 -18.61 10.61 12.23
CA ASP A 192 -18.41 11.70 13.20
C ASP A 192 -17.98 11.21 14.60
N ALA A 193 -18.14 9.91 14.89
CA ALA A 193 -17.79 9.31 16.17
C ALA A 193 -16.41 8.64 16.18
N LYS A 194 -15.76 8.52 15.01
CA LYS A 194 -14.49 7.84 14.85
C LYS A 194 -13.35 8.88 14.78
N SER A 195 -12.18 8.49 15.28
CA SER A 195 -11.04 9.41 15.51
C SER A 195 -9.70 8.69 15.27
N ASN A 196 -9.71 7.77 14.30
CA ASN A 196 -8.58 6.91 13.96
C ASN A 196 -8.71 6.31 12.56
N GLU A 197 -9.33 7.05 11.64
CA GLU A 197 -9.51 6.64 10.25
C GLU A 197 -8.18 6.36 9.56
N ILE A 198 -7.10 7.05 9.98
CA ILE A 198 -5.75 6.67 9.60
C ILE A 198 -4.96 6.27 10.85
N LYS A 199 -4.27 5.14 10.74
CA LYS A 199 -3.35 4.60 11.74
C LYS A 199 -1.94 4.63 11.17
N VAL A 200 -0.99 5.13 11.96
CA VAL A 200 0.43 5.18 11.59
C VAL A 200 1.19 4.21 12.48
N TYR A 201 1.89 3.26 11.90
CA TYR A 201 2.73 2.29 12.61
C TYR A 201 4.19 2.65 12.42
N ALA A 202 5.00 2.45 13.46
CA ALA A 202 6.44 2.51 13.33
C ALA A 202 6.93 1.41 12.38
N GLY A 203 7.99 1.67 11.64
CA GLY A 203 8.55 0.72 10.68
C GLY A 203 9.16 -0.53 11.33
N ILE A 204 9.36 -1.55 10.50
CA ILE A 204 10.05 -2.79 10.88
C ILE A 204 11.43 -2.47 11.46
N GLY A 205 11.76 -3.08 12.60
CA GLY A 205 13.04 -2.88 13.28
C GLY A 205 13.11 -1.63 14.16
N ALA A 206 12.06 -0.81 14.19
CA ALA A 206 11.98 0.28 15.16
C ALA A 206 11.91 -0.27 16.60
N PRO A 207 12.51 0.41 17.60
CA PRO A 207 12.56 -0.09 18.97
C PRO A 207 11.17 -0.36 19.55
N GLY A 208 10.98 -1.58 20.07
CA GLY A 208 9.74 -1.98 20.75
C GLY A 208 8.59 -2.35 19.82
N THR A 209 8.83 -2.50 18.51
CA THR A 209 7.84 -3.02 17.58
C THR A 209 7.79 -4.54 17.57
N THR A 210 6.63 -5.10 17.23
CA THR A 210 6.34 -6.55 17.24
C THR A 210 6.08 -7.11 15.84
N TRP A 211 6.48 -6.40 14.77
CA TRP A 211 6.27 -6.84 13.38
C TRP A 211 6.63 -8.30 13.14
N GLY A 212 7.79 -8.75 13.66
CA GLY A 212 8.31 -10.11 13.49
C GLY A 212 8.13 -11.02 14.70
N ASP A 213 7.42 -10.57 15.74
CA ASP A 213 7.25 -11.33 16.96
C ASP A 213 6.11 -12.33 16.79
N PHE A 214 6.40 -13.62 16.98
CA PHE A 214 5.40 -14.67 16.88
C PHE A 214 4.25 -14.45 17.87
N GLY A 215 3.05 -14.18 17.34
CA GLY A 215 1.84 -13.89 18.12
C GLY A 215 1.82 -12.50 18.78
N GLY A 216 2.76 -11.62 18.42
CA GLY A 216 2.93 -10.29 18.99
C GLY A 216 2.37 -9.15 18.15
N HIS A 217 2.07 -9.37 16.86
CA HIS A 217 1.76 -8.42 15.77
C HIS A 217 0.64 -7.37 16.00
N ASN A 218 0.53 -6.74 17.17
CA ASN A 218 -0.59 -5.90 17.58
C ASN A 218 -0.13 -4.60 18.24
N ASP A 219 0.95 -4.02 17.71
CA ASP A 219 1.46 -2.73 18.14
C ASP A 219 0.35 -1.67 18.13
N THR A 220 0.34 -0.80 19.13
CA THR A 220 -0.51 0.39 19.07
C THR A 220 0.05 1.34 18.01
N PRO A 221 -0.80 1.95 17.16
CA PRO A 221 -0.34 2.99 16.23
C PRO A 221 0.42 4.09 16.98
N VAL A 222 1.56 4.52 16.44
CA VAL A 222 2.34 5.64 16.98
C VAL A 222 1.63 6.98 16.81
N SER A 223 0.70 7.06 15.86
CA SER A 223 -0.19 8.18 15.65
C SER A 223 -1.49 7.70 15.02
N THR A 224 -2.55 8.46 15.23
CA THR A 224 -3.80 8.37 14.47
C THR A 224 -4.14 9.73 13.88
N ILE A 225 -4.95 9.74 12.81
CA ILE A 225 -5.43 10.97 12.19
C ILE A 225 -6.93 10.84 11.96
N ASP A 226 -7.66 11.86 12.40
CA ASP A 226 -9.11 11.96 12.28
C ASP A 226 -9.46 12.49 10.88
N LEU A 227 -10.38 11.82 10.20
CA LEU A 227 -10.91 12.26 8.92
C LEU A 227 -12.41 12.60 9.02
N PRO A 228 -12.92 13.56 8.22
CA PRO A 228 -14.36 13.81 8.13
C PRO A 228 -15.11 12.57 7.62
N PRO A 229 -16.40 12.38 7.97
CA PRO A 229 -17.16 11.22 7.52
C PRO A 229 -17.13 11.01 6.01
N GLY A 230 -17.07 9.75 5.59
CA GLY A 230 -17.02 9.38 4.19
C GLY A 230 -16.40 8.01 3.97
N THR A 231 -16.15 7.68 2.70
CA THR A 231 -15.35 6.52 2.32
C THR A 231 -14.02 6.96 1.73
N TYR A 232 -12.94 6.29 2.12
CA TYR A 232 -11.56 6.62 1.73
C TYR A 232 -11.02 5.55 0.79
N MET A 233 -10.54 5.97 -0.39
CA MET A 233 -10.14 5.02 -1.46
C MET A 233 -8.75 5.31 -2.05
N GLY A 234 -7.94 6.08 -1.34
CA GLY A 234 -6.61 6.42 -1.78
C GLY A 234 -5.88 7.19 -0.70
N LEU A 235 -4.63 6.83 -0.52
CA LEU A 235 -3.73 7.38 0.47
C LEU A 235 -2.37 7.55 -0.19
N THR A 236 -1.75 8.70 -0.01
CA THR A 236 -0.33 8.88 -0.32
C THR A 236 0.29 9.88 0.64
N VAL A 237 1.59 9.72 0.88
CA VAL A 237 2.38 10.54 1.79
C VAL A 237 3.58 11.10 1.04
N ASN A 238 4.05 12.27 1.45
CA ASN A 238 5.34 12.75 0.97
C ASN A 238 6.50 11.98 1.63
N PHE A 239 7.71 12.14 1.09
CA PHE A 239 8.90 11.36 1.45
C PHE A 239 9.18 11.35 2.97
N ASP A 240 9.03 12.49 3.65
CA ASP A 240 9.28 12.62 5.09
C ASP A 240 8.03 12.36 5.97
N GLY A 241 6.89 12.01 5.35
CA GLY A 241 5.62 11.76 6.03
C GLY A 241 4.98 12.98 6.69
N SER A 242 5.44 14.21 6.38
CA SER A 242 4.87 15.44 6.93
C SER A 242 3.57 15.89 6.26
N GLU A 243 3.32 15.42 5.03
CA GLU A 243 2.11 15.72 4.26
C GLU A 243 1.41 14.42 3.85
N LEU A 244 0.10 14.41 4.01
CA LEU A 244 -0.78 13.28 3.76
C LEU A 244 -1.90 13.73 2.82
N PHE A 245 -2.16 12.95 1.79
CA PHE A 245 -3.24 13.17 0.83
C PHE A 245 -4.17 11.97 0.84
N VAL A 246 -5.47 12.23 1.01
CA VAL A 246 -6.51 11.20 1.07
C VAL A 246 -7.59 11.52 0.04
N SER A 247 -7.99 10.52 -0.75
CA SER A 247 -9.18 10.63 -1.58
C SER A 247 -10.39 10.14 -0.80
N ALA A 248 -11.45 10.95 -0.76
CA ALA A 248 -12.67 10.64 -0.03
C ALA A 248 -13.92 10.88 -0.89
N THR A 249 -14.96 10.08 -0.67
CA THR A 249 -16.32 10.39 -1.13
C THR A 249 -17.19 10.81 0.05
N SER A 250 -18.01 11.83 -0.17
CA SER A 250 -18.93 12.43 0.80
C SER A 250 -20.36 11.91 0.64
#